data_AF-A0A2N0SJZ2-F1
#
_entry.id   AF-A0A2N0SJZ2-F1
#
_cell.length_a   1.000
_cell.length_b   1.000
_cell.length_c   1.000
_cell.angle_alpha   90.00
_cell.angle_beta   90.00
_cell.angle_gamma   90.00
#
_symmetry.space_group_name_H-M   'P 1'
#
loop_
_entity.id
_entity.type
_entity.pdbx_description
1 polymer ?
#
loop_
_entity_poly.entity_id
_entity_poly.type
_entity_poly.pdbx_seq_one_letter_code
_entity_poly.pdbx_strand_id
1 'polypeptide(L)'
;MNNIQINTKLNFCYSVFLLFFFINLLFSFSEAKGGGGSTGGAGTGFGSGSGSGVISSGNNNGGGDNNSEPFFKYVNGKRVCTSLCVAIFIILSFVVTTPTYESTNPAPDPTHEYGKKHEATNTSLRDAESFSNQYPPNENLPTPEEIENIVIQDGYKAWIFKPEDILTKRTSISNDGITVELYKRKLGSKYDDMMIQTNFPFFTPEIHNPEEEILHYFEITLLNKVSKDYTVAIGISTKPYPYFRLPGWNKHSVGYHSDDGRKFWNDEFGGRDYGPEWGKLGDVIGCGYKPKTGEVFFTKNGKFLGIAFAGLRHIWYPTIGSDGHVKMKINFGDEPFVYKEALGFGIGAPGKVKTNEK
;
A
#
# COMPACT_ATOMS: atom_id res chain seq x y z
N MET A 1 4.77 1.14 43.17
CA MET A 1 5.33 -0.10 42.59
C MET A 1 5.41 0.11 41.09
N ASN A 2 6.55 -0.20 40.47
CA ASN A 2 6.80 0.13 39.07
C ASN A 2 6.16 -0.91 38.15
N ASN A 3 5.38 -0.47 37.16
CA ASN A 3 5.01 -1.31 36.02
C ASN A 3 5.81 -0.88 34.79
N ILE A 4 6.41 -1.87 34.13
CA ILE A 4 7.42 -1.71 33.09
C ILE A 4 6.74 -1.49 31.74
N GLN A 5 7.08 -0.41 31.03
CA GLN A 5 6.75 -0.27 29.61
C GLN A 5 7.62 -1.23 28.80
N ILE A 6 6.99 -2.22 28.15
CA ILE A 6 7.67 -3.11 27.20
C ILE A 6 7.74 -2.41 25.84
N ASN A 7 8.95 -2.01 25.45
CA ASN A 7 9.19 -1.16 24.29
C ASN A 7 9.26 -1.99 22.99
N THR A 8 8.15 -2.07 22.26
CA THR A 8 8.01 -2.93 21.06
C THR A 8 8.91 -2.56 19.88
N LYS A 9 9.54 -1.38 19.88
CA LYS A 9 10.55 -0.99 18.87
C LYS A 9 11.82 -1.85 18.91
N LEU A 10 12.15 -2.49 20.04
CA LEU A 10 13.41 -3.25 20.17
C LEU A 10 13.39 -4.58 19.39
N ASN A 11 12.27 -5.31 19.39
CA ASN A 11 12.23 -6.68 18.87
C ASN A 11 12.34 -6.76 17.34
N PHE A 12 11.84 -5.77 16.60
CA PHE A 12 11.95 -5.77 15.13
C PHE A 12 13.40 -5.56 14.69
N CYS A 13 14.10 -4.57 15.29
CA CYS A 13 15.52 -4.36 15.03
C CYS A 13 16.37 -5.58 15.42
N TYR A 14 16.10 -6.23 16.57
CA TYR A 14 16.82 -7.46 16.96
C TYR A 14 16.58 -8.62 15.99
N SER A 15 15.35 -8.83 15.50
CA SER A 15 15.05 -9.91 14.56
C SER A 15 15.69 -9.69 13.18
N VAL A 16 15.71 -8.44 12.70
CA VAL A 16 16.41 -8.07 11.46
C VAL A 16 17.93 -8.12 11.63
N PHE A 17 18.47 -7.70 12.78
CA PHE A 17 19.90 -7.86 13.09
C PHE A 17 20.31 -9.33 13.16
N LEU A 18 19.52 -10.18 13.81
CA LEU A 18 19.76 -11.63 13.84
C LEU A 18 19.72 -12.22 12.43
N LEU A 19 18.75 -11.86 11.61
CA LEU A 19 18.68 -12.31 10.21
C LEU A 19 19.91 -11.87 9.41
N PHE A 20 20.32 -10.60 9.50
CA PHE A 20 21.55 -10.12 8.86
C PHE A 20 22.82 -10.76 9.42
N PHE A 21 22.90 -11.03 10.73
CA PHE A 21 24.04 -11.66 11.37
C PHE A 21 24.16 -13.14 10.94
N PHE A 22 23.06 -13.88 10.86
CA PHE A 22 23.02 -15.24 10.33
C PHE A 22 23.35 -15.30 8.83
N ILE A 23 22.85 -14.34 8.02
CA ILE A 23 23.17 -14.26 6.59
C ILE A 23 24.66 -13.95 6.39
N ASN A 24 25.24 -12.99 7.12
CA ASN A 24 26.68 -12.71 7.04
C ASN A 24 27.52 -13.89 7.53
N LEU A 25 27.11 -14.57 8.61
CA LEU A 25 27.80 -15.78 9.09
C LEU A 25 27.75 -16.92 8.05
N LEU A 26 26.67 -17.04 7.28
CA LEU A 26 26.55 -17.99 6.16
C LEU A 26 27.49 -17.65 4.99
N PHE A 27 27.73 -16.37 4.70
CA PHE A 27 28.64 -15.95 3.63
C PHE A 27 30.11 -15.90 4.05
N SER A 28 30.44 -15.56 5.30
CA SER A 28 31.83 -15.49 5.79
C SER A 28 32.55 -16.85 5.87
N PHE A 29 31.84 -17.98 5.81
CA PHE A 29 32.45 -19.30 5.68
C PHE A 29 32.61 -19.79 4.22
N SER A 30 32.24 -18.97 3.22
CA SER A 30 32.39 -19.33 1.80
C SER A 30 33.72 -18.86 1.16
N GLU A 31 34.53 -18.06 1.84
CA GLU A 31 35.82 -17.56 1.32
C GLU A 31 37.01 -18.02 2.18
N ALA A 32 37.30 -19.32 2.14
CA ALA A 32 38.57 -19.85 2.61
C ALA A 32 39.08 -21.01 1.72
N LYS A 33 40.04 -20.67 0.83
CA LYS A 33 40.90 -21.53 0.00
C LYS A 33 40.24 -22.19 -1.24
N GLY A 34 40.67 -21.73 -2.41
CA GLY A 34 40.38 -22.37 -3.70
C GLY A 34 41.07 -21.80 -4.95
N GLY A 35 41.96 -20.80 -4.83
CA GLY A 35 42.70 -20.21 -5.96
C GLY A 35 44.12 -20.78 -6.07
N GLY A 36 44.46 -21.39 -7.21
CA GLY A 36 45.79 -21.93 -7.49
C GLY A 36 46.68 -21.00 -8.33
N GLY A 37 47.98 -21.28 -8.38
CA GLY A 37 48.94 -20.56 -9.23
C GLY A 37 50.38 -20.97 -8.95
N SER A 38 51.07 -21.54 -9.95
CA SER A 38 52.49 -21.92 -9.87
C SER A 38 53.40 -20.78 -10.29
N THR A 39 54.50 -20.55 -9.56
CA THR A 39 55.90 -20.48 -10.08
C THR A 39 56.85 -20.01 -8.98
N GLY A 40 58.09 -20.55 -8.96
CA GLY A 40 59.15 -20.15 -8.03
C GLY A 40 59.95 -21.34 -7.53
N GLY A 41 61.16 -21.54 -8.08
CA GLY A 41 62.01 -22.69 -7.76
C GLY A 41 63.12 -22.41 -6.73
N ALA A 42 64.00 -23.41 -6.58
CA ALA A 42 65.02 -23.63 -5.53
C ALA A 42 64.48 -24.45 -4.33
N GLY A 43 65.13 -25.53 -3.88
CA GLY A 43 66.42 -26.11 -4.26
C GLY A 43 67.13 -26.66 -3.02
N THR A 44 67.86 -27.77 -3.13
CA THR A 44 68.44 -28.58 -2.02
C THR A 44 67.41 -29.36 -1.18
N GLY A 45 67.63 -30.61 -0.74
CA GLY A 45 68.70 -31.58 -1.09
C GLY A 45 68.71 -32.81 -0.15
N PHE A 46 69.08 -34.00 -0.67
CA PHE A 46 69.26 -35.31 0.03
C PHE A 46 67.97 -35.91 0.69
N GLY A 47 67.68 -37.22 0.77
CA GLY A 47 68.24 -38.53 0.34
C GLY A 47 67.29 -39.67 0.84
N SER A 48 67.45 -40.99 0.65
CA SER A 48 68.31 -41.81 -0.23
C SER A 48 68.00 -43.33 -0.08
N GLY A 49 67.54 -44.04 -1.13
CA GLY A 49 67.32 -45.52 -1.18
C GLY A 49 65.93 -46.01 -0.67
N SER A 50 65.43 -47.22 -0.99
CA SER A 50 65.87 -48.29 -1.92
C SER A 50 64.81 -49.43 -2.00
N GLY A 51 64.63 -50.08 -3.16
CA GLY A 51 64.26 -51.51 -3.24
C GLY A 51 62.78 -51.95 -3.45
N SER A 52 62.51 -52.50 -4.64
CA SER A 52 61.74 -53.74 -4.94
C SER A 52 60.31 -54.02 -4.42
N GLY A 53 59.36 -54.18 -5.37
CA GLY A 53 58.81 -55.51 -5.69
C GLY A 53 57.39 -55.95 -5.23
N VAL A 54 56.54 -56.22 -6.24
CA VAL A 54 55.56 -57.35 -6.33
C VAL A 54 54.22 -57.33 -5.54
N ILE A 55 53.12 -57.18 -6.31
CA ILE A 55 51.80 -57.89 -6.31
C ILE A 55 51.14 -58.31 -4.97
N SER A 56 49.89 -57.89 -4.74
CA SER A 56 48.71 -58.75 -4.41
C SER A 56 47.64 -58.06 -3.53
N SER A 57 46.38 -58.37 -3.85
CA SER A 57 45.10 -58.22 -3.14
C SER A 57 45.05 -57.85 -1.64
N GLY A 58 44.01 -57.08 -1.28
CA GLY A 58 43.53 -56.90 0.10
C GLY A 58 42.32 -55.97 0.15
N ASN A 59 41.16 -56.47 0.60
CA ASN A 59 39.91 -55.71 0.68
C ASN A 59 39.63 -55.21 2.11
N ASN A 60 38.84 -54.14 2.25
CA ASN A 60 38.23 -53.62 3.49
C ASN A 60 39.16 -53.12 4.63
N ASN A 61 39.15 -51.80 4.91
CA ASN A 61 38.23 -51.23 5.93
C ASN A 61 38.49 -49.73 6.24
N GLY A 62 37.39 -49.01 6.49
CA GLY A 62 37.27 -48.10 7.65
C GLY A 62 37.81 -46.67 7.56
N GLY A 63 36.89 -45.71 7.46
CA GLY A 63 37.13 -44.27 7.71
C GLY A 63 36.57 -43.37 6.60
N GLY A 64 35.74 -42.37 6.87
CA GLY A 64 35.20 -41.95 8.17
C GLY A 64 34.60 -40.55 8.13
N ASP A 65 33.95 -40.15 7.03
CA ASP A 65 33.55 -38.77 6.76
C ASP A 65 32.29 -38.35 7.53
N ASN A 66 32.47 -38.09 8.82
CA ASN A 66 31.47 -37.43 9.66
C ASN A 66 31.43 -35.92 9.43
N ASN A 67 31.06 -35.48 8.23
CA ASN A 67 30.64 -34.10 7.95
C ASN A 67 29.15 -34.06 7.60
N SER A 68 28.32 -34.15 8.64
CA SER A 68 26.87 -33.98 8.51
C SER A 68 26.52 -32.49 8.45
N GLU A 69 26.34 -31.94 7.25
CA GLU A 69 25.60 -30.69 7.10
C GLU A 69 24.15 -30.94 7.61
N PRO A 70 23.66 -30.23 8.64
CA PRO A 70 22.36 -30.57 9.25
C PRO A 70 21.17 -30.34 8.30
N PHE A 71 21.33 -29.50 7.29
CA PHE A 71 20.24 -29.05 6.40
C PHE A 71 20.27 -29.67 5.00
N PHE A 72 21.37 -30.31 4.60
CA PHE A 72 21.52 -30.89 3.25
C PHE A 72 22.25 -32.23 3.29
N LYS A 73 21.78 -33.18 2.48
CA LYS A 73 22.45 -34.44 2.21
C LYS A 73 22.74 -34.56 0.72
N TYR A 74 23.86 -35.19 0.36
CA TYR A 74 24.16 -35.48 -1.04
C TYR A 74 23.64 -36.88 -1.40
N VAL A 75 22.85 -36.96 -2.47
CA VAL A 75 22.33 -38.23 -3.03
C VAL A 75 22.71 -38.25 -4.51
N ASN A 76 23.50 -39.25 -4.92
CA ASN A 76 24.02 -39.39 -6.28
C ASN A 76 24.67 -38.10 -6.82
N GLY A 77 25.49 -37.44 -5.98
CA GLY A 77 26.19 -36.20 -6.34
C GLY A 77 25.31 -34.93 -6.38
N LYS A 78 23.98 -35.04 -6.25
CA LYS A 78 23.09 -33.88 -6.14
C LYS A 78 22.86 -33.51 -4.67
N ARG A 79 22.89 -32.21 -4.37
CA ARG A 79 22.50 -31.66 -3.06
C ARG A 79 20.99 -31.76 -2.90
N VAL A 80 20.53 -32.47 -1.87
CA VAL A 80 19.12 -32.68 -1.55
C VAL A 80 18.85 -32.20 -0.13
N CYS A 81 17.80 -31.40 0.03
CA CYS A 81 17.45 -30.81 1.32
C CYS A 81 16.96 -31.90 2.31
N THR A 82 17.33 -31.81 3.59
CA THR A 82 16.91 -32.78 4.62
C THR A 82 15.49 -32.50 5.11
N SER A 83 14.83 -33.46 5.75
CA SER A 83 13.54 -33.21 6.41
C SER A 83 13.62 -32.09 7.46
N LEU A 84 14.81 -31.83 8.01
CA LEU A 84 15.09 -30.75 8.96
C LEU A 84 15.03 -29.36 8.29
N CYS A 85 15.52 -29.21 7.05
CA CYS A 85 15.40 -27.94 6.33
C CYS A 85 13.93 -27.64 5.99
N VAL A 86 13.15 -28.68 5.62
CA VAL A 86 11.72 -28.54 5.30
C VAL A 86 10.95 -28.19 6.57
N ALA A 87 11.28 -28.82 7.72
CA ALA A 87 10.73 -28.44 9.01
C ALA A 87 11.05 -26.98 9.39
N ILE A 88 12.27 -26.49 9.12
CA ILE A 88 12.64 -25.08 9.39
C ILE A 88 11.92 -24.11 8.45
N PHE A 89 11.77 -24.43 7.15
CA PHE A 89 10.94 -23.61 6.25
C PHE A 89 9.46 -23.60 6.67
N ILE A 90 8.92 -24.74 7.11
CA ILE A 90 7.55 -24.86 7.62
C ILE A 90 7.40 -24.07 8.92
N ILE A 91 8.32 -24.20 9.87
CA ILE A 91 8.34 -23.42 11.12
C ILE A 91 8.50 -21.93 10.82
N LEU A 92 9.35 -21.52 9.88
CA LEU A 92 9.45 -20.13 9.45
C LEU A 92 8.16 -19.64 8.78
N SER A 93 7.44 -20.47 8.03
CA SER A 93 6.11 -20.10 7.50
C SER A 93 4.98 -20.08 8.54
N PHE A 94 5.20 -20.69 9.73
CA PHE A 94 4.28 -20.61 10.87
C PHE A 94 4.68 -19.55 11.91
N VAL A 95 5.96 -19.14 11.96
CA VAL A 95 6.49 -18.08 12.84
C VAL A 95 6.46 -16.72 12.13
N VAL A 96 6.74 -16.70 10.83
CA VAL A 96 6.31 -15.63 9.91
C VAL A 96 4.89 -15.96 9.48
N THR A 97 3.94 -15.92 10.42
CA THR A 97 2.61 -15.50 10.04
C THR A 97 2.76 -14.14 9.37
N THR A 98 2.20 -13.97 8.17
CA THR A 98 1.90 -12.62 7.71
C THR A 98 1.10 -11.96 8.83
N PRO A 99 1.44 -10.73 9.27
CA PRO A 99 0.71 -10.10 10.36
C PRO A 99 -0.76 -10.06 9.95
N THR A 100 -1.61 -10.78 10.69
CA THR A 100 -3.06 -10.74 10.53
C THR A 100 -3.43 -9.28 10.66
N TYR A 101 -3.92 -8.68 9.57
CA TYR A 101 -3.88 -7.23 9.37
C TYR A 101 -5.01 -6.51 10.13
N GLU A 102 -5.08 -6.77 11.43
CA GLU A 102 -6.02 -6.15 12.34
C GLU A 102 -5.56 -4.73 12.69
N SER A 103 -6.55 -3.85 12.66
CA SER A 103 -6.43 -2.40 12.70
C SER A 103 -5.48 -1.86 13.79
N THR A 104 -4.35 -1.29 13.39
CA THR A 104 -3.65 -0.28 14.21
C THR A 104 -4.35 1.07 14.05
N ASN A 105 -5.59 1.14 14.51
CA ASN A 105 -6.42 2.34 14.46
C ASN A 105 -5.85 3.42 15.39
N PRO A 106 -5.41 4.60 14.89
CA PRO A 106 -4.96 5.69 15.75
C PRO A 106 -6.12 6.53 16.30
N ALA A 107 -7.37 6.29 15.87
CA ALA A 107 -8.54 6.99 16.39
C ALA A 107 -9.04 6.26 17.66
N PRO A 108 -8.83 6.84 18.86
CA PRO A 108 -9.25 6.21 20.12
C PRO A 108 -10.77 6.20 20.30
N ASP A 109 -11.47 7.11 19.63
CA ASP A 109 -12.90 7.35 19.81
C ASP A 109 -13.75 6.30 19.07
N PRO A 110 -14.80 5.75 19.67
CA PRO A 110 -15.71 4.80 19.02
C PRO A 110 -16.44 5.44 17.83
N THR A 111 -16.93 4.60 16.90
CA THR A 111 -17.87 5.06 15.87
C THR A 111 -19.22 5.41 16.50
N HIS A 112 -19.90 6.41 15.95
CA HIS A 112 -21.26 6.76 16.33
C HIS A 112 -22.23 5.75 15.71
N GLU A 113 -23.27 5.35 16.44
CA GLU A 113 -24.28 4.42 15.92
C GLU A 113 -25.01 4.97 14.68
N TYR A 114 -25.20 6.29 14.62
CA TYR A 114 -25.85 7.02 13.52
C TYR A 114 -25.04 8.26 13.13
N GLY A 115 -25.06 8.57 11.83
CA GLY A 115 -24.64 9.84 11.24
C GLY A 115 -25.44 11.02 11.81
N LYS A 116 -25.02 12.25 11.51
CA LYS A 116 -25.75 13.44 11.98
C LYS A 116 -26.92 13.81 11.07
N LYS A 117 -26.89 13.40 9.80
CA LYS A 117 -27.88 13.80 8.77
C LYS A 117 -28.17 12.69 7.75
N HIS A 118 -27.16 11.96 7.29
CA HIS A 118 -27.33 10.92 6.27
C HIS A 118 -26.76 9.56 6.71
N GLU A 119 -27.57 8.51 6.52
CA GLU A 119 -27.19 7.11 6.72
C GLU A 119 -27.23 6.34 5.40
N ALA A 120 -26.35 5.36 5.28
CA ALA A 120 -26.44 4.38 4.22
C ALA A 120 -27.56 3.35 4.52
N THR A 121 -28.33 2.94 3.51
CA THR A 121 -29.49 2.04 3.77
C THR A 121 -29.07 0.61 4.12
N ASN A 122 -29.85 -0.07 4.98
CA ASN A 122 -29.68 -1.51 5.30
C ASN A 122 -29.71 -2.44 4.07
N THR A 123 -30.30 -2.01 2.96
CA THR A 123 -30.24 -2.71 1.68
C THR A 123 -28.86 -2.51 1.04
N SER A 124 -28.41 -1.27 0.89
CA SER A 124 -27.07 -0.97 0.36
C SER A 124 -25.95 -1.64 1.16
N LEU A 125 -26.08 -1.77 2.48
CA LEU A 125 -25.09 -2.43 3.33
C LEU A 125 -24.97 -3.92 2.97
N ARG A 126 -26.07 -4.68 3.05
CA ARG A 126 -26.09 -6.12 2.74
C ARG A 126 -25.66 -6.42 1.31
N ASP A 127 -26.06 -5.57 0.36
CA ASP A 127 -25.61 -5.67 -1.04
C ASP A 127 -24.10 -5.40 -1.17
N ALA A 128 -23.54 -4.46 -0.40
CA ALA A 128 -22.11 -4.13 -0.38
C ALA A 128 -21.26 -5.21 0.31
N GLU A 129 -21.75 -5.84 1.38
CA GLU A 129 -21.11 -7.00 2.00
C GLU A 129 -21.03 -8.17 1.01
N SER A 130 -22.15 -8.49 0.34
CA SER A 130 -22.22 -9.55 -0.67
C SER A 130 -21.26 -9.26 -1.83
N PHE A 131 -21.25 -8.02 -2.33
CA PHE A 131 -20.30 -7.57 -3.35
C PHE A 131 -18.85 -7.75 -2.90
N SER A 132 -18.50 -7.31 -1.69
CA SER A 132 -17.11 -7.35 -1.19
C SER A 132 -16.59 -8.78 -0.97
N ASN A 133 -17.48 -9.70 -0.59
CA ASN A 133 -17.14 -11.12 -0.45
C ASN A 133 -16.96 -11.81 -1.82
N GLN A 134 -17.72 -11.38 -2.84
CA GLN A 134 -17.61 -11.91 -4.21
C GLN A 134 -16.43 -11.31 -4.98
N TYR A 135 -16.09 -10.05 -4.71
CA TYR A 135 -15.11 -9.26 -5.43
C TYR A 135 -14.09 -8.65 -4.45
N PRO A 136 -13.12 -9.45 -3.96
CA PRO A 136 -12.08 -8.96 -3.07
C PRO A 136 -11.15 -7.95 -3.78
N PRO A 137 -10.47 -7.06 -3.04
CA PRO A 137 -9.51 -6.11 -3.60
C PRO A 137 -8.43 -6.75 -4.49
N ASN A 138 -8.13 -6.09 -5.60
CA ASN A 138 -6.98 -6.37 -6.45
C ASN A 138 -5.84 -5.40 -6.12
N GLU A 139 -4.69 -5.93 -5.72
CA GLU A 139 -3.48 -5.18 -5.39
C GLU A 139 -2.43 -5.20 -6.51
N ASN A 140 -2.89 -5.01 -7.75
CA ASN A 140 -2.02 -4.73 -8.90
C ASN A 140 -1.71 -3.23 -9.01
N LEU A 141 -0.42 -2.88 -9.07
CA LEU A 141 0.07 -1.57 -9.52
C LEU A 141 0.00 -1.47 -11.05
N PRO A 142 0.06 -0.24 -11.63
CA PRO A 142 0.21 -0.06 -13.06
C PRO A 142 1.47 -0.78 -13.60
N THR A 143 1.34 -1.36 -14.78
CA THR A 143 2.45 -2.03 -15.48
C THR A 143 3.54 -1.03 -15.89
N PRO A 144 4.79 -1.47 -16.16
CA PRO A 144 5.86 -0.59 -16.62
C PRO A 144 5.48 0.23 -17.88
N GLU A 145 4.72 -0.37 -18.81
CA GLU A 145 4.19 0.31 -20.01
C GLU A 145 3.16 1.39 -19.64
N GLU A 146 2.26 1.13 -18.69
CA GLU A 146 1.34 2.16 -18.19
C GLU A 146 2.08 3.29 -17.47
N ILE A 147 3.13 2.97 -16.68
CA ILE A 147 3.96 3.96 -15.99
C ILE A 147 4.69 4.86 -17.01
N GLU A 148 5.27 4.28 -18.06
CA GLU A 148 5.90 5.04 -19.15
C GLU A 148 4.89 5.99 -19.83
N ASN A 149 3.70 5.48 -20.17
CA ASN A 149 2.62 6.29 -20.74
C ASN A 149 2.16 7.41 -19.80
N ILE A 150 2.06 7.17 -18.49
CA ILE A 150 1.73 8.18 -17.47
C ILE A 150 2.79 9.30 -17.43
N VAL A 151 4.08 8.95 -17.46
CA VAL A 151 5.18 9.93 -17.45
C VAL A 151 5.18 10.77 -18.73
N ILE A 152 4.92 10.15 -19.90
CA ILE A 152 4.78 10.85 -21.18
C ILE A 152 3.61 11.85 -21.17
N GLN A 153 2.51 11.52 -20.50
CA GLN A 153 1.29 12.33 -20.41
C GLN A 153 1.35 13.48 -19.38
N ASP A 154 2.55 13.88 -18.93
CA ASP A 154 2.74 14.92 -17.91
C ASP A 154 2.20 14.52 -16.52
N GLY A 155 2.43 13.26 -16.15
CA GLY A 155 2.25 12.72 -14.80
C GLY A 155 0.81 12.87 -14.29
N TYR A 156 0.56 13.94 -13.55
CA TYR A 156 -0.73 14.27 -12.93
C TYR A 156 -1.94 14.16 -13.88
N LYS A 157 -1.81 14.59 -15.15
CA LYS A 157 -2.91 14.54 -16.14
C LYS A 157 -3.33 13.15 -16.56
N ALA A 158 -2.47 12.15 -16.33
CA ALA A 158 -2.84 10.77 -16.62
C ALA A 158 -3.92 10.25 -15.66
N TRP A 159 -4.13 10.90 -14.50
CA TRP A 159 -5.23 10.57 -13.60
C TRP A 159 -6.50 11.30 -14.01
N ILE A 160 -7.54 10.52 -14.23
CA ILE A 160 -8.91 11.00 -14.42
C ILE A 160 -9.86 10.12 -13.63
N PHE A 161 -10.95 10.69 -13.11
CA PHE A 161 -12.05 9.87 -12.60
C PHE A 161 -12.73 9.12 -13.75
N LYS A 162 -12.99 7.82 -13.54
CA LYS A 162 -13.65 6.97 -14.52
C LYS A 162 -14.90 6.34 -13.89
N PRO A 163 -16.12 6.75 -14.27
CA PRO A 163 -17.35 6.13 -13.79
C PRO A 163 -17.48 4.71 -14.32
N GLU A 164 -18.15 3.84 -13.57
CA GLU A 164 -18.65 2.58 -14.12
C GLU A 164 -19.77 2.85 -15.14
N ASP A 165 -19.96 1.93 -16.10
CA ASP A 165 -20.96 2.08 -17.17
C ASP A 165 -22.37 2.39 -16.65
N ILE A 166 -22.74 1.80 -15.51
CA ILE A 166 -24.03 2.03 -14.83
C ILE A 166 -24.20 3.46 -14.29
N LEU A 167 -23.09 4.15 -13.99
CA LEU A 167 -23.07 5.51 -13.47
C LEU A 167 -22.94 6.59 -14.56
N THR A 168 -22.61 6.23 -15.80
CA THR A 168 -22.45 7.18 -16.93
C THR A 168 -23.63 8.16 -17.10
N LYS A 169 -24.87 7.73 -16.83
CA LYS A 169 -26.09 8.57 -16.90
C LYS A 169 -26.29 9.49 -15.68
N ARG A 170 -25.47 9.33 -14.64
CA ARG A 170 -25.47 10.09 -13.38
C ARG A 170 -24.17 10.89 -13.18
N THR A 171 -23.27 10.89 -14.17
CA THR A 171 -21.98 11.56 -14.11
C THR A 171 -21.70 12.34 -15.39
N SER A 172 -21.08 13.50 -15.27
CA SER A 172 -20.47 14.23 -16.39
C SER A 172 -19.02 14.56 -16.02
N ILE A 173 -18.10 14.37 -16.96
CA ILE A 173 -16.67 14.67 -16.78
C ILE A 173 -16.24 15.45 -18.02
N SER A 174 -15.53 16.56 -17.83
CA SER A 174 -15.01 17.37 -18.94
C SER A 174 -13.92 16.62 -19.72
N ASN A 175 -13.67 17.02 -20.96
CA ASN A 175 -12.69 16.37 -21.85
C ASN A 175 -11.25 16.34 -21.29
N ASP A 176 -10.92 17.26 -20.37
CA ASP A 176 -9.65 17.34 -19.66
C ASP A 176 -9.61 16.55 -18.33
N GLY A 177 -10.73 15.91 -17.93
CA GLY A 177 -10.85 15.17 -16.67
C GLY A 177 -10.99 16.04 -15.41
N ILE A 178 -10.81 17.36 -15.52
CA ILE A 178 -10.64 18.28 -14.38
C ILE A 178 -11.97 18.70 -13.75
N THR A 179 -13.06 18.77 -14.51
CA THR A 179 -14.39 19.09 -13.99
C THR A 179 -15.25 17.84 -13.92
N VAL A 180 -15.68 17.48 -12.71
CA VAL A 180 -16.58 16.35 -12.45
C VAL A 180 -17.92 16.88 -11.94
N GLU A 181 -19.02 16.33 -12.45
CA GLU A 181 -20.37 16.61 -11.99
C GLU A 181 -21.12 15.30 -11.73
N LEU A 182 -21.57 15.12 -10.49
CA LEU A 182 -22.38 13.98 -10.07
C LEU A 182 -23.83 14.44 -9.96
N TYR A 183 -24.78 13.60 -10.38
CA TYR A 183 -26.21 13.93 -10.40
C TYR A 183 -27.04 13.03 -9.50
N LYS A 184 -28.01 13.66 -8.82
CA LYS A 184 -29.05 12.94 -8.06
C LYS A 184 -29.73 11.89 -8.93
N ARG A 185 -30.09 10.78 -8.28
CA ARG A 185 -30.85 9.66 -8.86
C ARG A 185 -32.12 10.13 -9.58
N LYS A 186 -32.50 9.46 -10.68
CA LYS A 186 -33.88 9.51 -11.18
C LYS A 186 -34.80 8.71 -10.25
N LEU A 187 -36.10 8.99 -10.25
CA LEU A 187 -37.07 8.23 -9.47
C LEU A 187 -37.03 6.74 -9.89
N GLY A 188 -36.81 5.82 -8.93
CA GLY A 188 -36.90 4.37 -9.16
C GLY A 188 -35.59 3.57 -9.28
N SER A 189 -34.39 4.15 -9.14
CA SER A 189 -33.16 3.32 -9.04
C SER A 189 -32.98 2.74 -7.62
N LYS A 190 -32.24 1.62 -7.48
CA LYS A 190 -32.12 0.86 -6.22
C LYS A 190 -31.34 1.60 -5.11
N TYR A 191 -30.35 2.40 -5.49
CA TYR A 191 -29.48 3.13 -4.57
C TYR A 191 -29.47 4.62 -4.91
N ASP A 192 -29.44 5.47 -3.90
CA ASP A 192 -29.30 6.92 -4.06
C ASP A 192 -27.82 7.33 -4.17
N ASP A 193 -26.97 6.76 -3.32
CA ASP A 193 -25.52 6.94 -3.32
C ASP A 193 -24.87 6.57 -4.65
N MET A 194 -23.78 7.27 -4.98
CA MET A 194 -22.77 6.81 -5.93
C MET A 194 -21.37 7.20 -5.46
N MET A 195 -20.36 6.46 -5.91
CA MET A 195 -18.97 6.91 -5.96
C MET A 195 -18.38 6.71 -7.35
N ILE A 196 -17.29 7.43 -7.64
CA ILE A 196 -16.40 7.15 -8.77
C ILE A 196 -14.94 7.19 -8.31
N GLN A 197 -14.08 6.44 -9.01
CA GLN A 197 -12.67 6.29 -8.68
C GLN A 197 -11.80 6.73 -9.86
N THR A 198 -10.54 7.08 -9.59
CA THR A 198 -9.55 7.34 -10.65
C THR A 198 -9.28 6.10 -11.49
N ASN A 199 -8.83 6.27 -12.73
CA ASN A 199 -8.32 5.19 -13.58
C ASN A 199 -7.14 4.44 -12.92
N PHE A 200 -6.14 5.16 -12.42
CA PHE A 200 -4.95 4.61 -11.74
C PHE A 200 -4.98 4.81 -10.21
N PRO A 201 -4.29 3.97 -9.43
CA PRO A 201 -4.17 4.15 -8.00
C PRO A 201 -3.15 5.26 -7.65
N PHE A 202 -3.03 5.58 -6.37
CA PHE A 202 -1.82 6.13 -5.79
C PHE A 202 -0.66 5.14 -5.98
N PHE A 203 0.44 5.57 -6.60
CA PHE A 203 1.69 4.83 -6.66
C PHE A 203 2.90 5.75 -6.74
N THR A 204 4.04 5.28 -6.25
CA THR A 204 5.33 5.96 -6.39
C THR A 204 6.23 5.12 -7.31
N PRO A 205 6.77 5.67 -8.41
CA PRO A 205 7.75 4.96 -9.24
C PRO A 205 9.01 4.61 -8.43
N GLU A 206 9.68 3.49 -8.76
CA GLU A 206 10.93 3.03 -8.09
C GLU A 206 12.15 3.97 -8.28
N ILE A 207 11.94 5.14 -8.89
CA ILE A 207 12.97 6.16 -9.16
C ILE A 207 13.26 7.00 -7.89
N HIS A 208 12.36 6.98 -6.89
CA HIS A 208 12.53 7.77 -5.67
C HIS A 208 13.56 7.19 -4.68
N ASN A 209 14.33 8.08 -4.06
CA ASN A 209 15.25 7.74 -2.98
C ASN A 209 14.46 7.21 -1.76
N PRO A 210 14.75 6.02 -1.19
CA PRO A 210 14.03 5.47 -0.03
C PRO A 210 13.98 6.35 1.23
N GLU A 211 14.85 7.36 1.32
CA GLU A 211 14.87 8.33 2.41
C GLU A 211 13.88 9.49 2.23
N GLU A 212 13.41 9.77 1.01
CA GLU A 212 12.43 10.84 0.75
C GLU A 212 11.08 10.55 1.44
N GLU A 213 10.43 11.62 1.91
CA GLU A 213 9.05 11.53 2.34
C GLU A 213 8.16 11.34 1.11
N ILE A 214 7.28 10.33 1.16
CA ILE A 214 6.29 10.08 0.12
C ILE A 214 4.92 10.47 0.67
N LEU A 215 4.28 11.43 0.00
CA LEU A 215 2.91 11.83 0.20
C LEU A 215 2.17 11.76 -1.14
N HIS A 216 1.08 10.99 -1.17
CA HIS A 216 0.10 11.07 -2.24
C HIS A 216 -1.03 12.01 -1.81
N TYR A 217 -1.38 12.97 -2.67
CA TYR A 217 -2.34 14.02 -2.32
C TYR A 217 -3.13 14.50 -3.54
N PHE A 218 -4.42 14.79 -3.33
CA PHE A 218 -5.28 15.46 -4.30
C PHE A 218 -6.31 16.36 -3.60
N GLU A 219 -6.83 17.35 -4.32
CA GLU A 219 -7.87 18.27 -3.84
C GLU A 219 -9.09 18.27 -4.76
N ILE A 220 -10.26 18.49 -4.15
CA ILE A 220 -11.49 18.87 -4.85
C ILE A 220 -11.88 20.28 -4.44
N THR A 221 -12.34 21.10 -5.39
CA THR A 221 -12.93 22.42 -5.15
C THR A 221 -14.39 22.40 -5.56
N LEU A 222 -15.29 22.78 -4.66
CA LEU A 222 -16.72 22.80 -4.94
C LEU A 222 -17.09 23.99 -5.86
N LEU A 223 -17.65 23.66 -7.04
CA LEU A 223 -18.11 24.64 -8.05
C LEU A 223 -19.60 24.97 -7.93
N ASN A 224 -20.33 24.25 -7.07
CA ASN A 224 -21.67 24.62 -6.60
C ASN A 224 -21.74 24.48 -5.07
N LYS A 225 -22.78 25.04 -4.46
CA LYS A 225 -23.10 24.77 -3.06
C LYS A 225 -23.84 23.44 -2.96
N VAL A 226 -23.40 22.57 -2.04
CA VAL A 226 -24.06 21.30 -1.73
C VAL A 226 -25.37 21.57 -0.97
N SER A 227 -26.43 20.80 -1.26
CA SER A 227 -27.69 20.92 -0.49
C SER A 227 -27.49 20.39 0.93
N LYS A 228 -28.37 20.78 1.86
CA LYS A 228 -28.40 20.17 3.20
C LYS A 228 -28.96 18.74 3.20
N ASP A 229 -29.62 18.36 2.12
CA ASP A 229 -30.26 17.05 1.91
C ASP A 229 -29.39 16.10 1.07
N TYR A 230 -28.10 16.43 0.90
CA TYR A 230 -27.12 15.64 0.17
C TYR A 230 -25.81 15.53 0.95
N THR A 231 -25.17 14.37 0.86
CA THR A 231 -23.80 14.14 1.29
C THR A 231 -22.88 14.09 0.08
N VAL A 232 -21.71 14.71 0.21
CA VAL A 232 -20.56 14.53 -0.67
C VAL A 232 -19.42 13.98 0.19
N ALA A 233 -18.70 13.00 -0.34
CA ALA A 233 -17.60 12.37 0.36
C ALA A 233 -16.35 12.32 -0.53
N ILE A 234 -15.19 12.52 0.09
CA ILE A 234 -13.86 12.38 -0.52
C ILE A 234 -13.07 11.36 0.29
N GLY A 235 -12.24 10.57 -0.40
CA GLY A 235 -11.32 9.66 0.26
C GLY A 235 -10.62 8.73 -0.71
N ILE A 236 -10.41 7.51 -0.24
CA ILE A 236 -9.73 6.44 -0.98
C ILE A 236 -10.46 5.12 -0.76
N SER A 237 -10.45 4.26 -1.77
CA SER A 237 -10.87 2.86 -1.65
C SER A 237 -10.04 1.98 -2.57
N THR A 238 -10.06 0.68 -2.31
CA THR A 238 -9.48 -0.31 -3.24
C THR A 238 -10.32 -0.42 -4.51
N LYS A 239 -9.84 -1.22 -5.48
CA LYS A 239 -10.67 -1.74 -6.56
C LYS A 239 -10.73 -3.26 -6.52
N PRO A 240 -11.88 -3.86 -6.82
CA PRO A 240 -13.20 -3.23 -6.93
C PRO A 240 -13.71 -2.73 -5.57
N TYR A 241 -14.69 -1.83 -5.59
CA TYR A 241 -15.42 -1.34 -4.41
C TYR A 241 -16.87 -1.05 -4.84
N PRO A 242 -17.89 -1.31 -4.01
CA PRO A 242 -19.29 -1.13 -4.40
C PRO A 242 -19.59 0.33 -4.78
N TYR A 243 -19.87 0.59 -6.06
CA TYR A 243 -20.13 1.93 -6.62
C TYR A 243 -21.29 2.69 -5.94
N PHE A 244 -22.12 1.99 -5.16
CA PHE A 244 -23.30 2.47 -4.45
C PHE A 244 -23.08 2.64 -2.93
N ARG A 245 -21.81 2.76 -2.51
CA ARG A 245 -21.42 3.20 -1.17
C ARG A 245 -20.47 4.39 -1.30
N LEU A 246 -20.59 5.38 -0.43
CA LEU A 246 -19.60 6.44 -0.31
C LEU A 246 -18.26 5.89 0.21
N PRO A 247 -17.11 6.54 -0.05
CA PRO A 247 -15.82 6.14 0.52
C PRO A 247 -15.87 6.15 2.05
N GLY A 248 -15.26 5.14 2.67
CA GLY A 248 -15.24 4.91 4.11
C GLY A 248 -16.36 4.00 4.63
N TRP A 249 -17.49 3.89 3.92
CA TRP A 249 -18.68 3.16 4.37
C TRP A 249 -18.64 1.63 4.19
N ASN A 250 -17.62 1.08 3.56
CA ASN A 250 -17.49 -0.35 3.33
C ASN A 250 -16.02 -0.76 3.44
N LYS A 251 -15.76 -2.07 3.61
CA LYS A 251 -14.41 -2.62 3.74
C LYS A 251 -13.47 -2.11 2.64
N HIS A 252 -12.22 -1.91 3.02
CA HIS A 252 -11.13 -1.42 2.19
C HIS A 252 -11.40 -0.02 1.63
N SER A 253 -11.86 0.90 2.49
CA SER A 253 -12.02 2.31 2.15
C SER A 253 -11.93 3.25 3.35
N VAL A 254 -11.54 4.49 3.08
CA VAL A 254 -11.51 5.61 4.03
C VAL A 254 -12.18 6.82 3.39
N GLY A 255 -12.98 7.57 4.14
CA GLY A 255 -13.61 8.79 3.65
C GLY A 255 -13.87 9.85 4.71
N TYR A 256 -14.09 11.07 4.23
CA TYR A 256 -14.49 12.25 4.99
C TYR A 256 -15.73 12.87 4.34
N HIS A 257 -16.79 13.03 5.11
CA HIS A 257 -18.13 13.33 4.61
C HIS A 257 -18.54 14.78 4.91
N SER A 258 -19.33 15.38 4.02
CA SER A 258 -19.64 16.81 4.05
C SER A 258 -20.70 17.19 5.08
N ASP A 259 -21.66 16.31 5.31
CA ASP A 259 -22.87 16.58 6.06
C ASP A 259 -22.62 16.64 7.57
N ASP A 260 -21.70 15.84 8.11
CA ASP A 260 -21.46 15.72 9.54
C ASP A 260 -20.02 16.03 9.99
N GLY A 261 -19.09 16.20 9.04
CA GLY A 261 -17.67 16.42 9.27
C GLY A 261 -16.90 15.20 9.79
N ARG A 262 -17.49 14.00 9.72
CA ARG A 262 -16.90 12.77 10.28
C ARG A 262 -16.01 12.03 9.29
N LYS A 263 -15.12 11.21 9.86
CA LYS A 263 -14.25 10.28 9.16
C LYS A 263 -14.77 8.85 9.30
N PHE A 264 -14.63 8.08 8.25
CA PHE A 264 -15.12 6.72 8.13
C PHE A 264 -13.99 5.83 7.62
N TRP A 265 -13.79 4.66 8.21
CA TRP A 265 -12.87 3.63 7.73
C TRP A 265 -13.47 2.26 7.98
N ASN A 266 -13.83 1.56 6.91
CA ASN A 266 -14.58 0.30 6.96
C ASN A 266 -15.82 0.39 7.89
N ASP A 267 -16.48 1.55 7.91
CA ASP A 267 -17.41 1.97 8.96
C ASP A 267 -18.83 2.02 8.41
N GLU A 268 -19.65 1.03 8.74
CA GLU A 268 -21.03 0.90 8.27
C GLU A 268 -22.05 1.76 9.02
N PHE A 269 -21.61 2.42 10.09
CA PHE A 269 -22.41 3.25 10.99
C PHE A 269 -22.19 4.75 10.72
N GLY A 270 -22.38 5.58 11.74
CA GLY A 270 -22.28 7.04 11.69
C GLY A 270 -20.88 7.64 11.71
N GLY A 271 -19.82 6.84 11.62
CA GLY A 271 -18.44 7.32 11.57
C GLY A 271 -17.94 7.98 12.86
N ARG A 272 -16.78 8.64 12.80
CA ARG A 272 -16.09 9.23 13.96
C ARG A 272 -15.88 10.72 13.79
N ASP A 273 -16.02 11.49 14.87
CA ASP A 273 -15.77 12.93 14.82
C ASP A 273 -14.31 13.25 14.44
N TYR A 274 -14.13 14.31 13.65
CA TYR A 274 -12.85 14.61 13.02
C TYR A 274 -12.70 16.07 12.58
N GLY A 275 -13.52 16.50 11.62
CA GLY A 275 -13.43 17.80 10.99
C GLY A 275 -14.73 18.61 11.12
N PRO A 276 -14.73 19.85 10.62
CA PRO A 276 -15.95 20.62 10.44
C PRO A 276 -16.77 20.11 9.25
N GLU A 277 -18.08 20.30 9.26
CA GLU A 277 -18.92 20.15 8.06
C GLU A 277 -18.39 21.01 6.89
N TRP A 278 -18.69 20.61 5.66
CA TRP A 278 -18.32 21.32 4.43
C TRP A 278 -19.41 21.24 3.36
N GLY A 279 -19.25 21.96 2.26
CA GLY A 279 -20.29 22.04 1.22
C GLY A 279 -20.58 23.45 0.69
N LYS A 280 -19.80 24.46 1.10
CA LYS A 280 -19.94 25.81 0.56
C LYS A 280 -19.34 25.88 -0.84
N LEU A 281 -19.90 26.75 -1.69
CA LEU A 281 -19.25 27.11 -2.95
C LEU A 281 -17.82 27.61 -2.66
N GLY A 282 -16.83 27.02 -3.33
CA GLY A 282 -15.42 27.33 -3.13
C GLY A 282 -14.76 26.69 -1.90
N ASP A 283 -15.45 25.82 -1.13
CA ASP A 283 -14.73 24.94 -0.19
C ASP A 283 -13.80 24.02 -1.00
N VAL A 284 -12.55 23.94 -0.57
CA VAL A 284 -11.50 23.05 -1.10
C VAL A 284 -11.20 21.98 -0.07
N ILE A 285 -11.36 20.71 -0.44
CA ILE A 285 -11.14 19.57 0.44
C ILE A 285 -10.04 18.70 -0.16
N GLY A 286 -8.98 18.47 0.62
CA GLY A 286 -7.88 17.59 0.23
C GLY A 286 -7.95 16.24 0.90
N CYS A 287 -7.39 15.22 0.26
CA CYS A 287 -7.16 13.89 0.83
C CYS A 287 -5.69 13.50 0.60
N GLY A 288 -5.01 13.15 1.68
CA GLY A 288 -3.60 12.76 1.68
C GLY A 288 -3.39 11.36 2.24
N TYR A 289 -2.46 10.62 1.64
CA TYR A 289 -2.01 9.29 2.07
C TYR A 289 -0.49 9.24 2.10
N LYS A 290 0.10 8.78 3.21
CA LYS A 290 1.55 8.56 3.36
C LYS A 290 1.85 7.06 3.35
N PRO A 291 2.37 6.47 2.26
CA PRO A 291 2.59 5.02 2.17
C PRO A 291 3.51 4.44 3.25
N LYS A 292 4.50 5.22 3.70
CA LYS A 292 5.51 4.80 4.70
C LYS A 292 4.88 4.51 6.07
N THR A 293 3.93 5.34 6.51
CA THR A 293 3.23 5.21 7.80
C THR A 293 1.84 4.56 7.66
N GLY A 294 1.22 4.68 6.49
CA GLY A 294 -0.17 4.33 6.24
C GLY A 294 -1.15 5.37 6.77
N GLU A 295 -0.68 6.59 7.01
CA GLU A 295 -1.50 7.69 7.49
C GLU A 295 -2.37 8.23 6.36
N VAL A 296 -3.68 8.32 6.63
CA VAL A 296 -4.64 9.05 5.81
C VAL A 296 -5.09 10.28 6.59
N PHE A 297 -5.14 11.42 5.91
CA PHE A 297 -5.61 12.67 6.46
C PHE A 297 -6.39 13.47 5.41
N PHE A 298 -7.08 14.49 5.88
CA PHE A 298 -7.79 15.43 5.01
C PHE A 298 -7.42 16.86 5.37
N THR A 299 -7.72 17.76 4.44
CA THR A 299 -7.57 19.20 4.62
C THR A 299 -8.88 19.90 4.28
N LYS A 300 -9.07 21.10 4.82
CA LYS A 300 -10.15 22.00 4.40
C LYS A 300 -9.60 23.40 4.21
N ASN A 301 -9.77 23.97 3.02
CA ASN A 301 -9.34 25.31 2.65
C ASN A 301 -7.86 25.57 3.02
N GLY A 302 -6.99 24.60 2.69
CA GLY A 302 -5.56 24.63 3.00
C GLY A 302 -5.18 24.34 4.46
N LYS A 303 -6.14 24.05 5.36
CA LYS A 303 -5.86 23.68 6.74
C LYS A 303 -5.86 22.16 6.92
N PHE A 304 -4.76 21.60 7.42
CA PHE A 304 -4.67 20.22 7.90
C PHE A 304 -5.65 19.96 9.06
N LEU A 305 -6.43 18.87 8.97
CA LEU A 305 -7.45 18.50 9.96
C LEU A 305 -6.97 17.47 11.00
N GLY A 306 -5.69 17.09 10.96
CA GLY A 306 -5.14 15.99 11.76
C GLY A 306 -5.17 14.67 11.02
N ILE A 307 -4.49 13.66 11.56
CA ILE A 307 -4.52 12.29 11.02
C ILE A 307 -5.93 11.71 11.23
N ALA A 308 -6.55 11.24 10.14
CA ALA A 308 -7.83 10.55 10.21
C ALA A 308 -7.61 9.12 10.75
N PHE A 309 -6.76 8.37 10.05
CA PHE A 309 -6.40 6.98 10.34
C PHE A 309 -4.94 6.71 9.97
N ALA A 310 -4.36 5.61 10.44
CA ALA A 310 -2.96 5.23 10.27
C ALA A 310 -2.83 3.71 10.23
N GLY A 311 -1.62 3.19 9.92
CA GLY A 311 -1.41 1.75 9.82
C GLY A 311 -2.09 1.11 8.61
N LEU A 312 -2.65 1.90 7.71
CA LEU A 312 -3.38 1.43 6.53
C LEU A 312 -2.38 1.03 5.44
N ARG A 313 -2.57 -0.14 4.81
CA ARG A 313 -1.85 -0.54 3.58
C ARG A 313 -2.82 -1.27 2.67
N HIS A 314 -3.06 -0.68 1.51
CA HIS A 314 -3.69 -1.28 0.34
C HIS A 314 -3.21 -0.48 -0.89
N ILE A 315 -3.51 -0.98 -2.09
CA ILE A 315 -3.47 -0.14 -3.29
C ILE A 315 -4.72 0.74 -3.32
N TRP A 316 -4.51 2.03 -3.09
CA TRP A 316 -5.56 3.01 -2.90
C TRP A 316 -5.86 3.77 -4.19
N TYR A 317 -7.13 3.81 -4.59
CA TYR A 317 -7.62 4.69 -5.63
C TYR A 317 -8.31 5.90 -4.98
N PRO A 318 -7.92 7.14 -5.31
CA PRO A 318 -8.72 8.33 -5.07
C PRO A 318 -10.17 8.14 -5.49
N THR A 319 -11.06 8.45 -4.55
CA THR A 319 -12.49 8.14 -4.63
C THR A 319 -13.30 9.34 -4.15
N ILE A 320 -14.31 9.71 -4.92
CA ILE A 320 -15.27 10.75 -4.58
C ILE A 320 -16.68 10.20 -4.76
N GLY A 321 -17.64 10.66 -3.96
CA GLY A 321 -19.02 10.20 -4.06
C GLY A 321 -20.04 11.22 -3.60
N SER A 322 -21.29 11.01 -4.02
CA SER A 322 -22.44 11.79 -3.58
C SER A 322 -23.76 11.02 -3.80
N ASP A 323 -24.74 11.25 -2.95
CA ASP A 323 -26.15 10.86 -3.15
C ASP A 323 -26.93 11.88 -4.01
N GLY A 324 -26.37 13.08 -4.18
CA GLY A 324 -27.02 14.27 -4.72
C GLY A 324 -26.35 14.91 -5.92
N HIS A 325 -26.63 16.20 -6.12
CA HIS A 325 -25.99 17.01 -7.17
C HIS A 325 -24.79 17.77 -6.61
N VAL A 326 -23.61 17.52 -7.18
CA VAL A 326 -22.39 18.28 -6.88
C VAL A 326 -21.55 18.44 -8.14
N LYS A 327 -20.99 19.64 -8.33
CA LYS A 327 -20.04 19.97 -9.39
C LYS A 327 -18.71 20.38 -8.75
N MET A 328 -17.61 19.81 -9.22
CA MET A 328 -16.30 19.92 -8.58
C MET A 328 -15.20 20.13 -9.62
N LYS A 329 -14.21 20.93 -9.29
CA LYS A 329 -12.90 20.94 -9.95
C LYS A 329 -11.98 20.00 -9.18
N ILE A 330 -11.24 19.17 -9.90
CA ILE A 330 -10.26 18.23 -9.36
C ILE A 330 -8.86 18.82 -9.57
N ASN A 331 -7.99 18.65 -8.58
CA ASN A 331 -6.56 18.93 -8.71
C ASN A 331 -5.75 17.71 -8.24
N PHE A 332 -4.94 17.14 -9.13
CA PHE A 332 -4.07 16.00 -8.87
C PHE A 332 -2.57 16.38 -8.72
N GLY A 333 -2.25 17.68 -8.92
CA GLY A 333 -0.88 18.23 -8.92
C GLY A 333 -0.61 19.21 -10.07
N ASP A 334 -1.49 19.29 -11.08
CA ASP A 334 -1.38 20.20 -12.24
C ASP A 334 -1.41 21.69 -11.88
N GLU A 335 -2.04 22.03 -10.76
CA GLU A 335 -2.05 23.38 -10.17
C GLU A 335 -1.53 23.32 -8.73
N PRO A 336 -0.94 24.40 -8.20
CA PRO A 336 -0.55 24.47 -6.80
C PRO A 336 -1.72 24.16 -5.86
N PHE A 337 -1.55 23.21 -4.95
CA PHE A 337 -2.53 22.91 -3.91
C PHE A 337 -2.76 24.09 -2.96
N VAL A 338 -3.96 24.16 -2.40
CA VAL A 338 -4.28 25.15 -1.35
C VAL A 338 -3.61 24.77 -0.03
N TYR A 339 -3.42 23.47 0.24
CA TYR A 339 -2.54 22.98 1.30
C TYR A 339 -1.07 23.05 0.86
N LYS A 340 -0.31 23.97 1.47
CA LYS A 340 1.05 24.34 1.02
C LYS A 340 2.08 23.25 1.30
N GLU A 341 1.85 22.45 2.33
CA GLU A 341 2.71 21.34 2.75
C GLU A 341 2.59 20.13 1.80
N ALA A 342 1.64 20.14 0.87
CA ALA A 342 1.59 19.22 -0.27
C ALA A 342 2.32 19.74 -1.52
N LEU A 343 3.02 20.88 -1.46
CA LEU A 343 3.77 21.42 -2.60
C LEU A 343 4.88 20.44 -3.04
N GLY A 344 4.90 20.12 -4.34
CA GLY A 344 5.84 19.14 -4.93
C GLY A 344 5.38 17.69 -4.82
N PHE A 345 4.32 17.42 -4.06
CA PHE A 345 3.62 16.14 -4.05
C PHE A 345 2.49 16.11 -5.08
N GLY A 346 1.82 14.97 -5.20
CA GLY A 346 0.66 14.82 -6.07
C GLY A 346 0.12 13.40 -6.00
N ILE A 347 -0.72 13.03 -6.96
CA ILE A 347 -1.40 11.73 -6.96
C ILE A 347 -0.47 10.51 -7.21
N GLY A 348 0.71 10.72 -7.80
CA GLY A 348 1.64 9.62 -8.10
C GLY A 348 2.93 10.10 -8.75
N ALA A 349 3.24 9.54 -9.93
CA ALA A 349 4.42 9.85 -10.72
C ALA A 349 4.67 11.37 -10.89
N PRO A 350 5.94 11.83 -10.92
CA PRO A 350 6.28 13.24 -10.98
C PRO A 350 5.76 13.90 -12.27
N GLY A 351 4.89 14.90 -12.12
CA GLY A 351 4.40 15.75 -13.21
C GLY A 351 5.07 17.13 -13.21
N LYS A 352 4.93 17.89 -14.29
CA LYS A 352 5.46 19.25 -14.38
C LYS A 352 4.48 20.21 -13.70
N VAL A 353 4.71 20.49 -12.42
CA VAL A 353 4.01 21.58 -11.72
C VAL A 353 4.18 22.86 -12.53
N LYS A 354 3.06 23.49 -12.93
CA LYS A 354 3.09 24.82 -13.52
C LYS A 354 3.47 25.83 -12.45
N THR A 355 4.76 26.04 -12.28
CA THR A 355 5.27 27.21 -11.56
C THR A 355 4.84 28.44 -12.35
N ASN A 356 3.95 29.26 -11.79
CA ASN A 356 3.71 30.59 -12.31
C ASN A 356 5.03 31.36 -12.21
N GLU A 357 5.73 31.51 -13.33
CA GLU A 357 6.79 32.51 -13.45
C GLU A 357 6.18 33.90 -13.22
N LYS A 358 6.98 34.77 -12.59
CA LYS A 358 6.54 35.95 -11.80
C LYS A 358 5.69 36.97 -12.55
#